data_AF-A0A6C0KW79-F1
#
_entry.id   AF-A0A6C0KW79-F1
#
_cell.length_a   1.000
_cell.length_b   1.000
_cell.length_c   1.000
_cell.angle_alpha   90.00
_cell.angle_beta   90.00
_cell.angle_gamma   90.00
#
_symmetry.space_group_name_H-M   'P 1'
#
loop_
_entity.id
_entity.type
_entity.pdbx_description
1 polymer ?
#
loop_
_entity_poly.entity_id
_entity_poly.type
_entity_poly.pdbx_seq_one_letter_code
_entity_poly.pdbx_strand_id
1 'polypeptide(L)'
;MSDPGIGTSVRYWLHYGNLASSFFKQFGAVRKIRDDYEKQIINTLQQNGMEKAVIQINNGRIQMVEKKEPNQLSLTRVEEMLHGYFKHKGGKDETVEIMTFIKANRGYNINKILKQSGMPPAPSQNTPKLM
;
A
#
# COMPACT_ATOMS: atom_id res chain seq x y z
N MET A 1 12.41 24.47 -32.07
CA MET A 1 13.32 23.38 -32.44
C MET A 1 13.02 22.21 -31.52
N SER A 2 12.39 21.15 -32.03
CA SER A 2 12.15 19.91 -31.27
C SER A 2 13.48 19.20 -31.09
N ASP A 3 13.93 19.08 -29.84
CA ASP A 3 15.10 18.27 -29.49
C ASP A 3 14.80 16.80 -29.89
N PRO A 4 15.56 16.19 -30.82
CA PRO A 4 15.33 14.80 -31.23
C PRO A 4 15.38 13.80 -30.05
N GLY A 5 16.07 14.15 -28.96
CA GLY A 5 16.20 13.32 -27.76
C GLY A 5 14.93 13.24 -26.91
N ILE A 6 14.12 14.30 -26.85
CA ILE A 6 12.95 14.32 -25.95
C ILE A 6 11.88 13.32 -26.38
N GLY A 7 11.71 13.11 -27.69
CA GLY A 7 10.76 12.14 -28.22
C GLY A 7 11.09 10.70 -27.78
N THR A 8 12.37 10.34 -27.76
CA THR A 8 12.84 9.03 -27.28
C THR A 8 12.59 8.89 -25.78
N SER A 9 12.90 9.90 -24.98
CA SER A 9 12.65 9.91 -23.53
C SER A 9 11.17 9.75 -23.20
N VAL A 10 10.27 10.44 -23.93
CA VAL A 10 8.81 10.31 -23.75
C VAL A 10 8.33 8.90 -24.08
N ARG A 11 8.84 8.28 -25.16
CA ARG A 11 8.48 6.88 -25.51
C ARG A 11 8.92 5.90 -24.44
N TYR A 12 10.14 6.03 -23.92
CA TYR A 12 10.62 5.17 -22.83
C TYR A 12 9.83 5.40 -21.55
N TRP A 13 9.56 6.66 -21.18
CA TRP A 13 8.72 6.98 -20.03
C TRP A 13 7.35 6.31 -20.12
N LEU A 14 6.71 6.35 -21.29
CA LEU A 14 5.43 5.71 -21.54
C LEU A 14 5.52 4.18 -21.51
N HIS A 15 6.52 3.60 -22.17
CA HIS A 15 6.74 2.15 -22.21
C HIS A 15 6.91 1.57 -20.79
N TYR A 16 7.81 2.16 -20.00
CA TYR A 16 8.08 1.69 -18.64
C TYR A 16 6.93 2.00 -17.69
N GLY A 17 6.18 3.11 -17.90
CA GLY A 17 4.95 3.37 -17.15
C GLY A 17 3.88 2.29 -17.36
N ASN A 18 3.69 1.86 -18.61
CA ASN A 18 2.76 0.77 -18.95
C ASN A 18 3.22 -0.57 -18.37
N LEU A 19 4.52 -0.87 -18.46
CA LEU A 19 5.09 -2.10 -17.93
C LEU A 19 4.95 -2.16 -16.39
N ALA A 20 5.27 -1.08 -15.69
CA ALA A 20 5.10 -0.97 -14.25
C ALA A 20 3.63 -1.17 -13.83
N SER A 21 2.68 -0.58 -14.58
CA SER A 21 1.24 -0.78 -14.34
C SER A 21 0.81 -2.25 -14.49
N SER A 22 1.34 -2.95 -15.50
CA SER A 22 1.09 -4.38 -15.70
C SER A 22 1.64 -5.21 -14.54
N PHE A 23 2.90 -5.00 -14.15
CA PHE A 23 3.50 -5.69 -13.03
C PHE A 23 2.80 -5.41 -11.71
N PHE A 24 2.36 -4.17 -11.47
CA PHE A 24 1.61 -3.83 -10.27
C PHE A 24 0.29 -4.60 -10.18
N LYS A 25 -0.44 -4.75 -11.30
CA LYS A 25 -1.66 -5.57 -11.35
C LYS A 25 -1.38 -7.04 -11.08
N GLN A 26 -0.36 -7.61 -11.73
CA GLN A 26 0.01 -9.02 -11.53
C GLN A 26 0.47 -9.27 -10.09
N PHE A 27 1.31 -8.40 -9.55
CA PHE A 27 1.75 -8.44 -8.16
C PHE A 27 0.57 -8.37 -7.19
N GLY A 28 -0.37 -7.44 -7.42
CA GLY A 28 -1.59 -7.32 -6.60
C GLY A 28 -2.44 -8.60 -6.63
N ALA A 29 -2.61 -9.22 -7.80
CA ALA A 29 -3.35 -10.47 -7.94
C ALA A 29 -2.66 -11.64 -7.21
N VAL A 30 -1.36 -11.83 -7.42
CA VAL A 30 -0.58 -12.89 -6.76
C VAL A 30 -0.54 -12.69 -5.25
N ARG A 31 -0.36 -11.45 -4.79
CA ARG A 31 -0.38 -11.10 -3.37
C ARG A 31 -1.72 -11.45 -2.73
N LYS A 32 -2.83 -11.11 -3.39
CA LYS A 32 -4.17 -11.45 -2.88
C LYS A 32 -4.33 -12.96 -2.72
N ILE A 33 -3.94 -13.75 -3.73
CA ILE A 33 -4.01 -15.22 -3.67
C ILE A 33 -3.18 -15.76 -2.49
N ARG A 34 -1.95 -15.26 -2.30
CA ARG A 34 -1.10 -15.61 -1.17
C ARG A 34 -1.78 -15.28 0.17
N ASP A 35 -2.32 -14.07 0.31
CA ASP A 35 -2.96 -13.59 1.54
C ASP A 35 -4.23 -14.42 1.85
N ASP A 36 -4.95 -14.89 0.83
CA ASP A 36 -6.10 -15.80 0.99
C ASP A 36 -5.66 -17.18 1.51
N TYR A 37 -4.57 -17.75 1.00
CA TYR A 37 -3.99 -18.99 1.55
C TYR A 37 -3.45 -18.79 2.97
N GLU A 38 -2.81 -17.66 3.26
CA GLU A 38 -2.32 -17.34 4.60
C GLU A 38 -3.46 -17.35 5.62
N LYS A 39 -4.61 -16.73 5.29
CA LYS A 39 -5.82 -16.78 6.14
C LYS A 39 -6.33 -18.20 6.34
N GLN A 40 -6.38 -19.01 5.28
CA GLN A 40 -6.83 -20.40 5.39
C GLN A 40 -5.91 -21.21 6.32
N ILE A 41 -4.59 -21.02 6.20
CA ILE A 41 -3.60 -21.67 7.07
C ILE A 41 -3.81 -21.23 8.52
N ILE A 42 -3.87 -19.91 8.79
CA ILE A 42 -4.07 -19.37 10.14
C ILE A 42 -5.37 -19.90 10.75
N ASN A 43 -6.49 -19.84 10.01
CA ASN A 43 -7.78 -20.33 10.48
C ASN A 43 -7.73 -21.82 10.84
N THR A 44 -7.08 -22.63 9.99
CA THR A 44 -6.92 -24.07 10.24
C THR A 44 -6.07 -24.32 11.49
N LEU A 45 -4.97 -23.59 11.66
CA LEU A 45 -4.12 -23.72 12.84
C LEU A 45 -4.86 -23.31 14.12
N GLN A 46 -5.61 -22.20 14.09
CA GLN A 46 -6.39 -21.71 15.23
C GLN A 46 -7.51 -22.68 15.61
N GLN A 47 -8.27 -23.21 14.64
CA GLN A 47 -9.33 -24.20 14.91
C GLN A 47 -8.80 -25.47 15.59
N ASN A 48 -7.54 -25.81 15.35
CA ASN A 48 -6.88 -26.96 15.96
C ASN A 48 -6.05 -26.61 17.22
N GLY A 49 -6.14 -25.37 17.73
CA GLY A 49 -5.38 -24.94 18.91
C GLY A 49 -3.85 -24.86 18.70
N MET A 50 -3.40 -24.72 17.46
CA MET A 50 -1.98 -24.78 17.07
C MET A 50 -1.32 -23.40 16.92
N GLU A 51 -1.50 -22.51 17.90
CA GLU A 51 -1.10 -21.10 17.81
C GLU A 51 0.42 -20.85 17.81
N LYS A 52 1.24 -21.87 18.11
CA LYS A 52 2.71 -21.84 18.09
C LYS A 52 3.31 -22.79 17.06
N ALA A 53 2.53 -23.21 16.05
CA ALA A 53 2.97 -24.17 15.07
C ALA A 53 4.17 -23.67 14.24
N VAL A 54 5.05 -24.62 13.92
CA VAL A 54 6.11 -24.49 12.94
C VAL A 54 5.78 -25.46 11.80
N ILE A 55 5.57 -24.91 10.61
CA ILE A 55 5.31 -25.68 9.39
C ILE A 55 6.62 -25.76 8.61
N GLN A 56 7.09 -26.98 8.35
CA GLN A 56 8.26 -27.25 7.53
C GLN A 56 7.83 -27.94 6.24
N ILE A 57 8.22 -27.39 5.10
CA ILE A 57 8.09 -28.00 3.77
C ILE A 57 9.45 -28.00 3.07
N ASN A 58 9.60 -28.78 2.00
CA ASN A 58 10.89 -29.00 1.31
C ASN A 58 11.68 -27.71 1.02
N ASN A 59 10.99 -26.60 0.74
CA ASN A 59 11.61 -25.32 0.37
C ASN A 59 11.30 -24.18 1.35
N GLY A 60 10.85 -24.46 2.58
CA GLY A 60 10.53 -23.38 3.51
C GLY A 60 10.12 -23.80 4.92
N ARG A 61 10.35 -22.89 5.86
CA ARG A 61 9.89 -22.99 7.25
C ARG A 61 9.04 -21.77 7.55
N ILE A 62 7.79 -21.99 7.95
CA ILE A 62 6.85 -20.94 8.34
C ILE A 62 6.51 -21.14 9.81
N GLN A 63 6.46 -20.05 10.58
CA GLN A 63 6.09 -20.08 11.98
C GLN A 63 4.93 -19.12 12.19
N MET A 64 3.95 -19.54 13.00
CA MET A 64 2.93 -18.64 13.50
C MET A 64 3.56 -17.73 14.55
N VAL A 65 3.58 -16.43 14.27
CA VAL A 65 4.13 -15.41 15.17
C VAL A 65 3.12 -14.29 15.36
N GLU A 66 3.03 -13.79 16.60
CA GLU A 66 2.31 -12.54 16.86
C GLU A 66 3.19 -11.36 16.49
N LYS A 67 2.73 -10.57 15.52
CA LYS A 67 3.38 -9.32 15.16
C LYS A 67 2.60 -8.15 15.75
N LYS A 68 3.19 -7.45 16.71
CA LYS A 68 2.67 -6.16 17.19
C LYS A 68 3.27 -5.06 16.33
N GLU A 69 2.45 -4.50 15.44
CA GLU A 69 2.84 -3.31 14.68
C GLU A 69 2.20 -2.07 15.29
N PRO A 70 2.98 -1.00 15.57
CA PRO A 70 2.41 0.27 15.94
C PRO A 70 1.50 0.79 14.83
N ASN A 71 0.29 1.19 15.19
CA ASN A 71 -0.61 1.84 14.24
C ASN A 71 0.06 3.10 13.68
N GLN A 72 -0.05 3.32 12.36
CA GLN A 72 0.45 4.54 11.74
C GLN A 72 -0.26 5.77 12.33
N LEU A 73 0.52 6.80 12.65
CA LEU A 73 -0.01 8.03 13.23
C LEU A 73 -0.54 8.95 12.11
N SER A 74 -1.76 8.66 11.65
CA SER A 74 -2.47 9.54 10.71
C SER A 74 -2.96 10.81 11.42
N LEU A 75 -3.20 11.89 10.67
CA LEU A 75 -3.77 13.12 11.25
C LEU A 75 -5.12 12.86 11.94
N THR A 76 -5.95 11.99 11.38
CA THR A 76 -7.21 11.55 12.01
C THR A 76 -6.93 10.85 13.34
N ARG A 77 -5.90 10.01 13.41
CA ARG A 77 -5.54 9.33 14.65
C ARG A 77 -5.02 10.31 15.71
N VAL A 78 -4.25 11.32 15.30
CA VAL A 78 -3.80 12.41 16.19
C VAL A 78 -5.01 13.16 16.75
N GLU A 79 -5.98 13.51 15.90
CA GLU A 79 -7.21 14.19 16.30
C GLU A 79 -8.02 13.39 17.33
N GLU A 80 -8.27 12.11 17.07
CA GLU A 80 -8.93 11.21 18.03
C GLU A 80 -8.19 11.13 19.37
N MET A 81 -6.85 11.04 19.33
CA MET A 81 -6.02 10.96 20.53
C MET A 81 -6.05 12.27 21.32
N LEU A 82 -6.11 13.43 20.66
CA LEU A 82 -6.24 14.74 21.30
C LEU A 82 -7.61 14.88 21.98
N HIS A 83 -8.70 14.51 21.31
CA HIS A 83 -10.04 14.46 21.93
C HIS A 83 -10.04 13.55 23.17
N GLY A 84 -9.47 12.35 23.05
CA GLY A 84 -9.33 11.41 24.17
C GLY A 84 -8.51 11.99 25.32
N TYR A 85 -7.42 12.69 25.01
CA TYR A 85 -6.57 13.35 25.99
C TYR A 85 -7.31 14.47 26.74
N PHE A 86 -8.00 15.38 26.03
CA PHE A 86 -8.75 16.46 26.68
C PHE A 86 -9.95 15.93 27.48
N LYS A 87 -10.62 14.88 27.00
CA LYS A 87 -11.66 14.18 27.76
C LYS A 87 -11.12 13.59 29.07
N HIS A 88 -9.90 13.05 29.06
CA HIS A 88 -9.27 12.48 30.25
C HIS A 88 -8.70 13.55 31.20
N LYS A 89 -8.03 14.56 30.66
CA LYS A 89 -7.44 15.68 31.41
C LYS A 89 -8.53 16.53 32.09
N GLY A 90 -9.70 16.65 31.47
CA GLY A 90 -10.74 17.61 31.86
C GLY A 90 -10.39 19.03 31.42
N GLY A 91 -11.42 19.82 31.15
CA GLY A 91 -11.30 21.20 30.66
C GLY A 91 -11.75 21.36 29.21
N LYS A 92 -11.41 22.52 28.62
CA LYS A 92 -11.77 22.83 27.22
C LYS A 92 -11.02 21.91 26.26
N ASP A 93 -11.74 21.35 25.30
CA ASP A 93 -11.17 20.63 24.18
C ASP A 93 -10.64 21.62 23.14
N GLU A 94 -9.33 21.65 22.93
CA GLU A 94 -8.64 22.52 21.96
C GLU A 94 -8.15 21.75 20.73
N THR A 95 -8.66 20.53 20.52
CA THR A 95 -8.24 19.65 19.43
C THR A 95 -8.40 20.33 18.07
N VAL A 96 -9.50 21.06 17.87
CA VAL A 96 -9.78 21.72 16.59
C VAL A 96 -8.75 22.81 16.28
N GLU A 97 -8.40 23.63 17.28
CA GLU A 97 -7.39 24.69 17.16
C GLU A 97 -6.01 24.09 16.85
N ILE A 98 -5.62 23.03 17.57
CA ILE A 98 -4.35 22.33 17.36
C ILE A 98 -4.30 21.72 15.95
N MET A 99 -5.35 21.01 15.54
CA MET A 99 -5.41 20.39 14.21
C MET A 99 -5.40 21.43 13.09
N THR A 100 -6.03 22.58 13.30
CA THR A 100 -6.00 23.70 12.34
C THR A 100 -4.59 24.25 12.21
N PHE A 101 -3.89 24.47 13.32
CA PHE A 101 -2.50 24.93 13.32
C PHE A 101 -1.59 23.94 12.58
N ILE A 102 -1.69 22.63 12.88
CA ILE A 102 -0.89 21.60 12.21
C ILE A 102 -1.16 21.60 10.70
N LYS A 103 -2.43 21.66 10.28
CA LYS A 103 -2.79 21.68 8.85
C LYS A 103 -2.24 22.91 8.12
N ALA A 104 -2.19 24.07 8.79
CA ALA A 104 -1.64 25.30 8.24
C ALA A 104 -0.11 25.29 8.15
N ASN A 105 0.59 24.64 9.09
CA ASN A 105 2.05 24.72 9.23
C ASN A 105 2.80 23.49 8.68
N ARG A 106 2.11 22.40 8.32
CA ARG A 106 2.77 21.17 7.83
C ARG A 106 3.53 21.30 6.51
N GLY A 107 3.31 22.40 5.78
CA GLY A 107 3.94 22.65 4.47
C GLY A 107 3.44 21.74 3.35
N TYR A 108 3.89 22.02 2.13
CA TYR A 108 3.61 21.21 0.94
C TYR A 108 4.84 21.15 0.04
N ASN A 109 5.14 19.96 -0.49
CA ASN A 109 6.10 19.80 -1.58
C ASN A 109 5.38 19.89 -2.92
N ILE A 110 5.72 20.89 -3.74
CA ILE A 110 5.15 21.07 -5.08
C ILE A 110 6.11 20.47 -6.11
N ASN A 111 5.74 19.33 -6.69
CA ASN A 111 6.51 18.67 -7.74
C ASN A 111 5.74 18.70 -9.06
N LYS A 112 6.40 19.08 -10.15
CA LYS A 112 5.86 18.91 -11.51
C LYS A 112 6.01 17.45 -11.90
N ILE A 113 4.91 16.79 -12.22
CA ILE A 113 4.88 15.38 -12.64
C ILE A 113 4.27 15.25 -14.02
N LEU A 114 4.73 14.25 -14.78
CA LEU A 114 4.09 13.85 -16.04
C LEU A 114 2.85 13.03 -15.71
N LYS A 115 1.71 13.40 -16.31
CA LYS A 115 0.43 12.69 -16.17
C LYS A 115 0.00 12.17 -17.53
N GLN A 116 -0.22 10.87 -17.63
CA GLN A 116 -0.83 10.28 -18.80
C GLN A 116 -2.36 10.42 -18.73
N SER A 117 -2.98 10.94 -19.78
CA SER A 117 -4.45 11.08 -19.90
C SER A 117 -4.93 10.45 -21.21
N GLY A 118 -5.98 9.62 -21.14
CA GLY A 118 -6.56 8.96 -22.30
C GLY A 118 -5.68 7.83 -22.84
N MET A 119 -6.04 6.58 -22.56
CA MET A 119 -5.55 5.43 -23.33
C MET A 119 -6.78 4.70 -23.89
N PRO A 120 -6.90 4.53 -25.22
CA PRO A 120 -7.60 3.37 -25.76
C PRO A 120 -6.87 2.11 -25.25
N PRO A 121 -7.58 1.02 -24.95
CA PRO A 121 -6.96 -0.21 -24.46
C PRO A 121 -5.89 -0.68 -25.46
N ALA A 122 -4.65 -0.86 -24.98
CA ALA A 122 -3.61 -1.48 -25.77
C ALA A 122 -4.05 -2.92 -26.13
N PRO A 123 -3.86 -3.39 -27.38
CA PRO A 123 -4.15 -4.76 -27.76
C PRO A 123 -3.35 -5.70 -26.87
N SER A 124 -4.06 -6.65 -26.26
CA SER A 124 -3.50 -7.71 -25.43
C SER A 124 -2.37 -8.41 -26.15
N GLN A 125 -1.12 -8.24 -25.69
CA GLN A 125 -0.06 -9.16 -26.06
C GLN A 125 -0.43 -10.52 -25.48
N ASN A 126 -0.70 -11.48 -26.37
CA ASN A 126 -0.97 -12.87 -26.08
C ASN A 126 0.11 -13.42 -25.14
N THR A 127 -0.24 -13.61 -23.86
CA THR A 127 0.49 -14.53 -22.99
C THR A 127 0.37 -15.93 -23.59
N PRO A 128 1.47 -16.64 -23.91
CA PRO A 128 1.40 -18.04 -24.26
C PRO A 128 0.78 -18.80 -23.09
N LYS A 129 -0.29 -19.56 -23.35
CA LYS A 129 -0.77 -20.57 -22.42
C LYS A 129 0.36 -21.61 -22.30
N LEU A 130 0.89 -21.78 -21.09
CA LEU A 130 1.61 -23.00 -20.73
C LEU A 130 0.61 -24.15 -20.84
N MET A 131 0.81 -25.01 -21.83
CA MET A 131 0.31 -26.40 -21.82
C MET A 131 1.34 -27.27 -21.12
#